data_AF-A0A8T4NZ11-F1
#
_entry.id   AF-A0A8T4NZ11-F1
#
_cell.length_a   1.000
_cell.length_b   1.000
_cell.length_c   1.000
_cell.angle_alpha   90.00
_cell.angle_beta   90.00
_cell.angle_gamma   90.00
#
_symmetry.space_group_name_H-M   'P 1'
#
loop_
_entity.id
_entity.type
_entity.pdbx_description
1 polymer ?
#
loop_
_entity_poly.entity_id
_entity_poly.type
_entity_poly.pdbx_seq_one_letter_code
_entity_poly.pdbx_strand_id
1 'polypeptide(L)' 'MEKLDALGILKSDVENAVKKGSKWKEDKCEKWHAQMAGIEIVFIKEDQNFIIITSYLAGRKK' A
#
# COMPACT_ATOMS: atom_id res chain seq x y z
N MET A 1 -8.13 -14.68 -14.65
CA MET A 1 -8.97 -13.55 -14.20
C MET A 1 -8.30 -12.98 -12.96
N GLU A 2 -7.78 -11.76 -13.03
CA GLU A 2 -7.08 -11.14 -11.89
C GLU A 2 -8.09 -10.72 -10.80
N LYS A 3 -7.69 -10.81 -9.52
CA LYS A 3 -8.53 -10.42 -8.38
C LYS A 3 -8.40 -8.91 -8.15
N LEU A 4 -9.51 -8.20 -8.29
CA LEU A 4 -9.66 -6.78 -7.96
C LEU A 4 -10.29 -6.66 -6.57
N ASP A 5 -9.91 -5.62 -5.82
CA ASP A 5 -10.65 -5.21 -4.63
C ASP A 5 -11.87 -4.34 -4.99
N ALA A 6 -12.61 -3.90 -3.96
CA ALA A 6 -13.79 -3.05 -4.12
C ALA A 6 -13.49 -1.66 -4.73
N LEU A 7 -12.23 -1.25 -4.77
CA LEU A 7 -11.75 0.00 -5.36
C LEU A 7 -11.19 -0.21 -6.78
N GLY A 8 -11.25 -1.44 -7.30
CA GLY A 8 -10.66 -1.79 -8.60
C GLY A 8 -9.13 -1.84 -8.57
N ILE A 9 -8.52 -1.96 -7.39
CA ILE A 9 -7.06 -2.08 -7.24
C ILE A 9 -6.68 -3.54 -7.45
N LEU A 10 -5.69 -3.78 -8.32
CA LEU A 10 -5.14 -5.11 -8.54
C LEU A 10 -4.24 -5.50 -7.38
N LYS A 11 -4.28 -6.79 -7.01
CA LYS A 11 -3.35 -7.36 -6.04
C LYS A 11 -1.87 -7.10 -6.40
N SER A 12 -1.54 -7.17 -7.68
CA SER A 12 -0.18 -6.90 -8.20
C SER A 12 0.26 -5.45 -7.96
N ASP A 13 -0.66 -4.49 -8.05
CA ASP A 13 -0.37 -3.08 -7.76
C ASP A 13 -0.10 -2.86 -6.27
N VAL A 14 -0.88 -3.50 -5.39
CA VAL A 14 -0.63 -3.50 -3.94
C VAL A 14 0.75 -4.08 -3.63
N GLU A 15 1.08 -5.24 -4.20
CA GLU A 15 2.39 -5.87 -4.00
C GLU A 15 3.54 -5.00 -4.52
N ASN A 16 3.37 -4.36 -5.68
CA ASN A 16 4.36 -3.45 -6.23
C ASN A 16 4.53 -2.20 -5.36
N ALA A 17 3.43 -1.60 -4.88
CA ALA A 17 3.48 -0.46 -3.98
C ALA A 17 4.23 -0.83 -2.70
N VAL A 18 3.86 -1.92 -2.02
CA VAL A 18 4.51 -2.37 -0.77
C VAL A 18 6.00 -2.67 -0.96
N LYS A 19 6.39 -3.29 -2.10
CA LYS A 19 7.79 -3.67 -2.37
C LYS A 19 8.67 -2.53 -2.89
N LYS A 20 8.12 -1.58 -3.65
CA LYS A 20 8.90 -0.57 -4.41
C LYS A 20 8.55 0.88 -4.07
N GLY A 21 7.32 1.14 -3.63
CA GLY A 21 6.80 2.47 -3.30
C GLY A 21 6.90 2.83 -1.82
N SER A 22 7.50 1.96 -1.00
CA SER A 22 7.65 2.15 0.44
C SER A 22 8.59 3.32 0.73
N LYS A 23 8.03 4.40 1.27
CA LYS A 23 8.79 5.51 1.83
C LYS A 23 8.54 5.54 3.33
N TRP A 24 9.61 5.49 4.10
CA TRP A 24 9.54 5.52 5.56
C TRP A 24 8.79 6.78 6.02
N LYS A 25 7.68 6.58 6.73
CA LYS A 25 7.14 7.58 7.64
C LYS A 25 6.94 6.85 8.96
N GLU A 26 7.84 7.13 9.88
CA GLU A 26 7.81 6.61 11.23
C GLU A 26 6.62 7.25 11.95
N ASP A 27 5.46 6.62 11.84
CA ASP A 27 4.35 6.90 12.75
C ASP A 27 4.49 5.98 13.97
N LYS A 28 4.11 6.46 15.15
CA LYS A 28 4.44 5.88 16.47
C LYS A 28 3.89 4.46 16.74
N CYS A 29 3.31 3.80 15.74
CA CYS A 29 2.63 2.52 15.82
C CYS A 29 3.13 1.49 14.77
N GLU A 30 4.38 1.60 14.30
CA GLU A 30 4.99 0.65 13.35
C GLU A 30 4.21 0.46 12.03
N LYS A 31 3.46 1.49 11.62
CA LYS A 31 2.70 1.50 10.36
C LYS A 31 3.57 2.04 9.23
N TRP A 32 3.45 1.41 8.09
CA TRP A 32 4.19 1.73 6.88
C TRP A 32 3.25 2.28 5.82
N HIS A 33 3.70 3.33 5.15
CA HIS A 33 3.00 3.91 4.02
C HIS A 33 3.81 3.64 2.74
N ALA A 34 3.15 3.11 1.72
CA ALA A 34 3.72 2.94 0.40
C ALA A 34 2.83 3.59 -0.64
N GLN A 35 3.41 4.44 -1.49
CA GLN A 35 2.67 5.13 -2.54
C GLN A 35 3.29 4.85 -3.90
N MET A 36 2.48 4.38 -4.85
CA MET A 36 2.91 4.11 -6.22
C MET A 36 1.72 4.23 -7.17
N ALA A 37 1.91 4.73 -8.39
CA ALA A 37 0.88 4.75 -9.44
C ALA A 37 -0.49 5.35 -9.03
N GLY A 38 -0.53 6.27 -8.05
CA GLY A 38 -1.78 6.89 -7.59
C GLY A 38 -2.55 6.07 -6.54
N ILE A 39 -1.96 5.00 -6.00
CA ILE A 39 -2.46 4.29 -4.81
C ILE A 39 -1.54 4.56 -3.62
N GLU A 40 -2.12 4.66 -2.44
CA GLU A 40 -1.42 4.64 -1.16
C GLU A 40 -1.90 3.44 -0.34
N ILE A 41 -0.94 2.71 0.21
CA ILE A 41 -1.14 1.48 0.98
C ILE A 41 -0.57 1.68 2.37
N VAL A 42 -1.39 1.42 3.39
CA VAL A 42 -0.96 1.39 4.78
C VAL A 42 -0.88 -0.07 5.23
N PHE A 43 0.27 -0.48 5.74
CA PHE A 43 0.51 -1.86 6.14
C PHE A 43 1.41 -1.96 7.37
N ILE A 44 1.41 -3.13 8.01
CA ILE A 44 2.38 -3.51 9.04
C ILE A 44 3.26 -4.62 8.45
N LYS A 45 4.53 -4.62 8.83
CA LYS A 45 5.46 -5.70 8.50
C LYS A 45 5.67 -6.56 9.75
N GLU A 46 5.24 -7.81 9.70
CA GLU A 46 5.48 -8.80 10.75
C GLU A 46 6.38 -9.90 10.18
N ASP A 47 7.61 -10.00 10.68
CA ASP A 47 8.64 -10.92 10.18
C ASP A 47 8.84 -10.82 8.65
N GLN A 48 8.36 -11.83 7.91
CA GLN A 48 8.43 -11.93 6.45
C GLN A 48 7.10 -11.61 5.76
N ASN A 49 6.06 -11.26 6.51
CA ASN A 49 4.72 -10.98 6.03
C ASN A 49 4.40 -9.48 6.02
N PHE A 50 3.51 -9.10 5.11
CA PHE A 50 2.93 -7.77 5.05
C PHE A 50 1.43 -7.86 5.31
N ILE A 51 0.97 -7.19 6.36
CA ILE A 51 -0.45 -7.11 6.71
C ILE A 51 -0.97 -5.78 6.20
N ILE A 52 -1.79 -5.84 5.14
CA ILE A 52 -2.41 -4.65 4.57
C ILE A 52 -3.55 -4.20 5.49
N ILE A 53 -3.45 -2.99 6.03
CA ILE A 53 -4.50 -2.40 6.86
C ILE A 53 -5.54 -1.73 5.95
N THR A 54 -5.09 -0.93 4.99
CA THR A 54 -5.98 -0.21 4.08
C THR A 54 -5.27 0.20 2.80
N SER A 55 -6.03 0.30 1.72
CA SER A 55 -5.66 0.84 0.41
C SER A 55 -6.59 2.01 0.07
N TYR A 56 -6.05 3.07 -0.51
CA TYR A 56 -6.85 4.19 -1.01
C TYR A 56 -6.19 4.82 -2.25
N LEU A 57 -7.01 5.46 -3.08
CA LEU A 57 -6.55 6.24 -4.21
C LEU A 57 -5.90 7.53 -3.67
N ALA A 58 -4.59 7.67 -3.88
CA ALA A 58 -3.85 8.85 -3.49
C ALA A 58 -4.11 9.98 -4.49
N GLY A 59 -4.81 11.03 -4.05
CA GLY A 59 -5.10 12.19 -4.89
C GLY A 59 -3.82 12.84 -5.43
N ARG A 60 -3.81 13.23 -6.70
CA ARG A 60 -2.78 14.14 -7.24
C ARG A 60 -2.81 15.42 -6.42
N LYS A 61 -1.70 15.81 -5.79
CA LYS A 61 -1.53 17.19 -5.33
C LYS A 61 -1.75 18.09 -6.56
N LYS A 62 -2.77 18.94 -6.49
CA LYS A 62 -2.94 20.06 -7.42
C LYS A 62 -1.76 21.02 -7.29
#